data_AF-A0A961EL32-F1
#
_entry.id   AF-A0A961EL32-F1
#
_cell.length_a   1.000
_cell.length_b   1.000
_cell.length_c   1.000
_cell.angle_alpha   90.00
_cell.angle_beta   90.00
_cell.angle_gamma   90.00
#
_symmetry.space_group_name_H-M   'P 1'
#
loop_
_entity.id
_entity.type
_entity.pdbx_description
1 polymer ?
#
loop_
_entity_poly.entity_id
_entity_poly.type
_entity_poly.pdbx_seq_one_letter_code
_entity_poly.pdbx_strand_id
1 'polypeptide(L)'
;MPSADADAWAAPVAAGPVDAVVTLPGSKSLTNRYLVLAALAEEPSRLRAPLRSRDTTLMAAALRALGCRVEDAPAQSADWIVTPGPLSGPASIDCGLAGNVMRFVPPLAGLARGPVAFTGDAHAASRPMAPVLGALRALGVAIDDGGRGGLPFTVAGSGQVRGGEVTL
;
A
#
# COMPACT_ATOMS: atom_id res chain seq x y z
N MET A 1 12.58 7.35 -36.66
CA MET A 1 12.29 6.37 -35.58
C MET A 1 13.52 6.36 -34.68
N PRO A 2 13.47 6.88 -33.44
CA PRO A 2 14.58 6.69 -32.52
C PRO A 2 14.75 5.19 -32.26
N SER A 3 15.97 4.67 -32.33
CA SER A 3 16.25 3.26 -32.03
C SER A 3 15.96 2.98 -30.56
N ALA A 4 15.28 1.86 -30.29
CA ALA A 4 14.90 1.42 -28.95
C ALA A 4 16.09 1.13 -28.00
N ASP A 5 17.33 1.19 -28.50
CA ASP A 5 18.53 0.71 -27.81
C ASP A 5 19.27 1.76 -26.97
N ALA A 6 18.94 3.06 -27.08
CA ALA A 6 19.70 4.10 -26.38
C ALA A 6 19.47 4.12 -24.84
N ASP A 7 18.38 3.52 -24.35
CA ASP A 7 17.98 3.48 -22.93
C ASP A 7 18.06 2.08 -22.30
N ALA A 8 18.54 1.08 -23.03
CA ALA A 8 18.63 -0.28 -22.50
C ALA A 8 19.79 -0.40 -21.48
N TRP A 9 19.49 -0.82 -20.25
CA TRP A 9 20.53 -1.15 -19.26
C TRP A 9 21.24 -2.45 -19.66
N ALA A 10 22.53 -2.36 -20.02
CA ALA A 10 23.33 -3.50 -20.42
C ALA A 10 23.63 -4.41 -19.21
N ALA A 11 23.04 -5.61 -19.19
CA ALA A 11 23.27 -6.58 -18.14
C ALA A 11 24.71 -7.13 -18.21
N PRO A 12 25.51 -7.07 -17.13
CA PRO A 12 26.89 -7.56 -17.14
C PRO A 12 26.93 -9.09 -17.26
N VAL A 13 27.89 -9.60 -18.03
CA VAL A 13 28.13 -11.04 -18.20
C VAL A 13 29.33 -11.46 -17.35
N ALA A 14 29.19 -12.55 -16.60
CA ALA A 14 30.28 -13.09 -15.80
C ALA A 14 31.26 -13.87 -16.69
N ALA A 15 32.56 -13.55 -16.64
CA ALA A 15 33.62 -14.25 -17.38
C ALA A 15 34.11 -15.55 -16.68
N GLY A 16 33.57 -15.83 -15.50
CA GLY A 16 33.87 -17.00 -14.66
C GLY A 16 32.82 -17.14 -13.55
N PRO A 17 32.99 -18.09 -12.61
CA PRO A 17 32.06 -18.25 -11.49
C PRO A 17 31.91 -16.97 -10.67
N VAL A 18 30.67 -16.63 -10.30
CA VAL A 18 30.38 -15.52 -9.39
C VAL A 18 30.41 -16.06 -7.96
N ASP A 19 31.31 -15.55 -7.14
CA ASP A 19 31.42 -15.85 -5.71
C ASP A 19 31.33 -14.54 -4.92
N ALA A 20 30.18 -14.29 -4.28
CA ALA A 20 29.91 -13.04 -3.58
C ALA A 20 28.88 -13.24 -2.46
N VAL A 21 29.04 -12.44 -1.40
CA VAL A 21 28.03 -12.25 -0.35
C VAL A 21 27.46 -10.84 -0.50
N VAL A 22 26.14 -10.74 -0.71
CA VAL A 22 25.46 -9.47 -0.98
C VAL A 22 24.41 -9.20 0.08
N THR A 23 24.48 -8.03 0.71
CA THR A 23 23.43 -7.54 1.59
C THR A 23 22.31 -6.91 0.75
N LEU A 24 21.12 -7.51 0.81
CA LEU A 24 19.94 -6.97 0.16
C LEU A 24 19.23 -5.97 1.08
N PRO A 25 18.49 -5.00 0.52
CA PRO A 25 17.65 -4.12 1.31
C PRO A 25 16.49 -4.89 1.96
N GLY A 26 15.75 -4.21 2.85
CA GLY A 26 14.64 -4.80 3.58
C GLY A 26 13.54 -5.40 2.67
N SER A 27 12.72 -6.27 3.25
CA SER A 27 11.59 -6.88 2.52
C SER A 27 10.45 -5.89 2.29
N LYS A 28 10.07 -5.69 1.03
CA LYS A 28 8.88 -4.91 0.64
C LYS A 28 7.61 -5.39 1.33
N SER A 29 7.42 -6.71 1.33
CA SER A 29 6.21 -7.35 1.85
C SER A 29 6.11 -7.25 3.37
N LEU A 30 7.24 -7.31 4.09
CA LEU A 30 7.24 -7.06 5.54
C LEU A 30 7.04 -5.58 5.84
N THR A 31 7.75 -4.69 5.15
CA THR A 31 7.63 -3.24 5.32
C THR A 31 6.17 -2.77 5.18
N ASN A 32 5.47 -3.21 4.13
CA ASN A 32 4.06 -2.85 3.92
C ASN A 32 3.13 -3.41 5.00
N ARG A 33 3.38 -4.61 5.54
CA ARG A 33 2.57 -5.16 6.64
C ARG A 33 2.81 -4.39 7.94
N TYR A 34 4.08 -4.09 8.25
CA TYR A 34 4.42 -3.33 9.45
C TYR A 34 3.86 -1.91 9.41
N LEU A 35 3.85 -1.26 8.25
CA LEU A 35 3.20 0.04 8.07
C LEU A 35 1.71 0.00 8.42
N VAL A 36 0.98 -1.00 7.91
CA VAL A 36 -0.46 -1.17 8.17
C VAL A 36 -0.72 -1.47 9.65
N LEU A 37 0.06 -2.38 10.25
CA LEU A 37 -0.07 -2.70 11.68
C LEU A 37 0.24 -1.49 12.57
N ALA A 38 1.28 -0.74 12.23
CA ALA A 38 1.65 0.47 12.97
C ALA A 38 0.60 1.59 12.86
N ALA A 39 -0.10 1.69 11.72
CA ALA A 39 -1.21 2.63 11.56
C ALA A 39 -2.44 2.28 12.41
N LEU A 40 -2.61 0.99 12.74
CA LEU A 40 -3.70 0.47 13.58
C LEU A 40 -3.31 0.34 15.05
N ALA A 41 -2.04 0.54 15.41
CA ALA A 41 -1.57 0.46 16.79
C ALA A 41 -2.15 1.60 17.65
N GLU A 42 -2.10 1.43 18.97
CA GLU A 42 -2.50 2.47 19.92
C GLU A 42 -1.43 3.56 20.09
N GLU A 43 -0.16 3.18 19.92
CA GLU A 43 0.99 4.05 20.15
C GLU A 43 1.93 4.13 18.93
N PRO A 44 2.78 5.17 18.84
CA PRO A 44 3.75 5.29 17.77
C PRO A 44 4.69 4.09 17.67
N SER A 45 4.92 3.62 16.44
CA SER A 45 5.80 2.50 16.13
C SER A 45 7.04 2.95 15.37
N ARG A 46 8.20 2.38 15.71
CA ARG A 46 9.46 2.56 14.97
C ARG A 46 9.73 1.36 14.07
N LEU A 47 9.66 1.56 12.76
CA LEU A 47 10.07 0.58 11.76
C LEU A 47 11.56 0.77 11.48
N ARG A 48 12.36 -0.23 11.82
CA ARG A 48 13.83 -0.21 11.64
C ARG A 48 14.24 -0.68 10.26
N ALA A 49 15.10 0.10 9.59
CA ALA A 49 15.59 -0.16 8.23
C ALA A 49 14.52 -0.68 7.24
N PRO A 50 13.32 -0.06 7.17
CA PRO A 50 12.31 -0.43 6.19
C PRO A 50 12.81 -0.24 4.75
N LEU A 51 12.27 -1.03 3.80
CA LEU A 51 12.56 -0.82 2.40
C LEU A 51 12.01 0.53 1.93
N ARG A 52 12.85 1.36 1.32
CA ARG A 52 12.45 2.54 0.55
C ARG A 52 12.31 2.15 -0.92
N SER A 53 11.08 1.95 -1.36
CA SER A 53 10.72 1.58 -2.73
C SER A 53 9.45 2.33 -3.14
N ARG A 54 9.12 2.37 -4.43
CA ARG A 54 7.87 2.99 -4.88
C ARG A 54 6.65 2.45 -4.12
N ASP A 55 6.53 1.13 -4.01
CA ASP A 55 5.39 0.48 -3.32
C ASP A 55 5.29 0.85 -1.84
N THR A 56 6.41 0.90 -1.12
CA THR A 56 6.40 1.21 0.32
C THR A 56 6.20 2.70 0.58
N THR A 57 6.66 3.56 -0.32
CA THR A 57 6.36 4.99 -0.31
C THR A 57 4.89 5.27 -0.63
N LEU A 58 4.29 4.55 -1.59
CA LEU A 58 2.85 4.62 -1.87
C LEU A 58 2.03 4.18 -0.67
N MET A 59 2.43 3.11 0.02
CA MET A 59 1.78 2.70 1.29
C MET A 59 1.88 3.80 2.35
N ALA A 60 3.07 4.36 2.58
CA ALA A 60 3.26 5.44 3.55
C ALA A 60 2.42 6.68 3.19
N ALA A 61 2.35 7.05 1.89
CA ALA A 61 1.50 8.14 1.42
C ALA A 61 0.01 7.86 1.63
N ALA A 62 -0.45 6.63 1.38
CA ALA A 62 -1.82 6.20 1.63
C ALA A 62 -2.20 6.35 3.12
N LEU A 63 -1.31 5.92 4.03
CA LEU A 63 -1.54 6.07 5.47
C LEU A 63 -1.56 7.54 5.90
N ARG A 64 -0.69 8.39 5.32
CA ARG A 64 -0.73 9.84 5.56
C ARG A 64 -2.05 10.45 5.08
N ALA A 65 -2.52 10.07 3.90
CA ALA A 65 -3.79 10.55 3.36
C ALA A 65 -4.99 10.14 4.24
N LEU A 66 -4.91 9.01 4.93
CA LEU A 66 -5.93 8.56 5.89
C LEU A 66 -5.82 9.23 7.27
N GLY A 67 -4.78 10.01 7.55
CA GLY A 67 -4.62 10.76 8.80
C GLY A 67 -3.52 10.27 9.75
N CYS A 68 -2.78 9.21 9.40
CA CYS A 68 -1.59 8.82 10.16
C CYS A 68 -0.43 9.78 9.88
N ARG A 69 0.58 9.82 10.77
CA ARG A 69 1.88 10.42 10.44
C ARG A 69 2.90 9.32 10.17
N VAL A 70 3.67 9.47 9.09
CA VAL A 70 4.79 8.59 8.75
C VAL A 70 5.99 9.49 8.45
N GLU A 71 7.01 9.44 9.30
CA GLU A 71 8.11 10.41 9.30
C GLU A 71 9.44 9.67 9.42
N ASP A 72 10.51 10.19 8.83
CA ASP A 72 11.85 9.65 9.07
C ASP A 72 12.25 9.90 10.53
N ALA A 73 12.86 8.90 11.16
CA ALA A 73 13.28 9.04 12.54
C ALA A 73 14.43 10.07 12.67
N PRO A 74 14.50 10.80 13.80
CA PRO A 74 15.61 11.71 14.06
C PRO A 74 16.99 11.02 13.97
N ALA A 75 18.03 11.79 13.68
CA ALA A 75 19.45 11.38 13.66
C ALA A 75 19.93 10.51 12.48
N GLN A 76 19.56 10.86 11.23
CA GLN A 76 20.08 10.25 9.99
C GLN A 76 19.89 8.72 9.91
N SER A 77 18.95 8.15 10.67
CA SER A 77 18.61 6.73 10.52
C SER A 77 17.65 6.52 9.35
N ALA A 78 17.74 5.38 8.68
CA ALA A 78 16.80 4.99 7.61
C ALA A 78 15.42 4.54 8.14
N ASP A 79 15.14 4.75 9.43
CA ASP A 79 13.96 4.26 10.11
C ASP A 79 12.74 5.16 9.85
N TRP A 80 11.55 4.57 9.88
CA TRP A 80 10.31 5.34 9.94
C TRP A 80 9.70 5.30 11.33
N ILE A 81 9.20 6.46 11.77
CA ILE A 81 8.27 6.58 12.89
C ILE A 81 6.87 6.71 12.30
N VAL A 82 6.00 5.78 12.67
CA VAL A 82 4.59 5.79 12.30
C VAL A 82 3.81 6.15 13.55
N THR A 83 3.16 7.31 13.55
CA THR A 83 2.23 7.69 14.61
C THR A 83 0.80 7.44 14.12
N PRO A 84 0.03 6.56 14.77
CA PRO A 84 -1.37 6.35 14.44
C PRO A 84 -2.19 7.63 14.68
N GLY A 85 -3.32 7.73 13.99
CA GLY A 85 -4.26 8.84 14.09
C GLY A 85 -5.65 8.39 13.64
N PRO A 86 -6.71 9.16 13.94
CA PRO A 86 -8.06 8.83 13.49
C PRO A 86 -8.10 8.69 11.97
N LEU A 87 -8.53 7.51 11.49
CA LEU A 87 -8.66 7.28 10.05
C LEU A 87 -9.85 8.08 9.51
N SER A 88 -9.61 8.93 8.51
CA SER A 88 -10.63 9.82 7.98
C SER A 88 -10.48 10.08 6.48
N GLY A 89 -11.61 10.39 5.84
CA GLY A 89 -11.71 11.01 4.53
C GLY A 89 -12.39 12.38 4.63
N PRO A 90 -12.61 13.07 3.50
CA PRO A 90 -12.34 12.61 2.14
C PRO A 90 -10.85 12.43 1.87
N ALA A 91 -10.47 11.29 1.28
CA ALA A 91 -9.08 10.99 0.92
C ALA A 91 -8.99 10.34 -0.46
N SER A 92 -7.83 10.46 -1.11
CA SER A 92 -7.53 9.83 -2.39
C SER A 92 -6.23 9.04 -2.27
N ILE A 93 -6.26 7.79 -2.71
CA ILE A 93 -5.18 6.82 -2.59
C ILE A 93 -4.72 6.42 -3.99
N ASP A 94 -3.51 6.80 -4.35
CA ASP A 94 -2.83 6.25 -5.51
C ASP A 94 -2.19 4.91 -5.13
N CYS A 95 -2.67 3.83 -5.76
CA CYS A 95 -2.12 2.50 -5.57
C CYS A 95 -0.89 2.22 -6.45
N GLY A 96 -0.61 3.05 -7.46
CA GLY A 96 0.33 2.74 -8.53
C GLY A 96 0.08 1.34 -9.10
N LEU A 97 1.14 0.51 -9.19
CA LEU A 97 1.05 -0.95 -9.41
C LEU A 97 1.27 -1.76 -8.13
N ALA A 98 1.31 -1.09 -6.97
CA ALA A 98 1.63 -1.70 -5.69
C ALA A 98 0.45 -2.56 -5.21
N GLY A 99 0.54 -3.87 -5.51
CA GLY A 99 -0.55 -4.78 -5.19
C GLY A 99 -0.91 -4.79 -3.71
N ASN A 100 0.07 -4.58 -2.83
CA ASN A 100 -0.09 -4.53 -1.39
C ASN A 100 -0.95 -3.33 -0.96
N VAL A 101 -0.77 -2.16 -1.59
CA VAL A 101 -1.60 -0.96 -1.31
C VAL A 101 -3.04 -1.25 -1.71
N MET A 102 -3.23 -1.81 -2.92
CA MET A 102 -4.56 -2.16 -3.42
C MET A 102 -5.33 -3.10 -2.50
N ARG A 103 -4.66 -4.04 -1.79
CA ARG A 103 -5.35 -5.04 -0.95
C ARG A 103 -5.37 -4.70 0.53
N PHE A 104 -4.38 -3.98 1.05
CA PHE A 104 -4.28 -3.72 2.49
C PHE A 104 -4.93 -2.41 2.92
N VAL A 105 -5.01 -1.41 2.03
CA VAL A 105 -5.57 -0.11 2.38
C VAL A 105 -7.11 -0.07 2.32
N PRO A 106 -7.82 -0.79 1.44
CA PRO A 106 -9.29 -0.75 1.45
C PRO A 106 -9.94 -1.21 2.77
N PRO A 107 -9.44 -2.25 3.47
CA PRO A 107 -9.90 -2.56 4.82
C PRO A 107 -9.70 -1.40 5.82
N LEU A 108 -8.57 -0.69 5.75
CA LEU A 108 -8.33 0.51 6.58
C LEU A 108 -9.31 1.64 6.25
N ALA A 109 -9.59 1.85 4.96
CA ALA A 109 -10.58 2.83 4.53
C ALA A 109 -12.00 2.50 5.00
N GLY A 110 -12.34 1.21 5.19
CA GLY A 110 -13.60 0.81 5.81
C GLY A 110 -13.73 1.28 7.27
N LEU A 111 -12.60 1.38 7.98
CA LEU A 111 -12.51 1.93 9.34
C LEU A 111 -12.42 3.46 9.37
N ALA A 112 -12.16 4.10 8.23
CA ALA A 112 -12.12 5.56 8.16
C ALA A 112 -13.54 6.16 8.28
N ARG A 113 -13.64 7.40 8.76
CA ARG A 113 -14.89 8.19 8.63
C ARG A 113 -14.83 9.01 7.35
N GLY A 114 -15.72 8.74 6.40
CA GLY A 114 -15.82 9.47 5.14
C GLY A 114 -15.33 8.68 3.92
N PRO A 115 -15.51 9.23 2.70
CA PRO A 115 -15.19 8.54 1.47
C PRO A 115 -13.68 8.51 1.18
N VAL A 116 -13.18 7.37 0.71
CA VAL A 116 -11.79 7.19 0.30
C VAL A 116 -11.76 6.63 -1.11
N ALA A 117 -11.27 7.43 -2.06
CA ALA A 117 -11.15 7.04 -3.47
C ALA A 117 -9.82 6.32 -3.71
N PHE A 118 -9.83 5.28 -4.53
CA PHE A 118 -8.67 4.49 -4.91
C PHE A 118 -8.47 4.54 -6.42
N THR A 119 -7.26 4.89 -6.84
CA THR A 119 -6.81 4.90 -8.23
C THR A 119 -5.49 4.13 -8.37
N GLY A 120 -4.94 4.04 -9.57
CA GLY A 120 -3.62 3.47 -9.80
C GLY A 120 -3.17 3.63 -11.26
N ASP A 121 -2.01 3.07 -11.57
CA ASP A 121 -1.46 3.11 -12.94
C ASP A 121 -2.40 2.39 -13.93
N ALA A 122 -2.29 2.66 -15.23
CA ALA A 122 -3.19 2.08 -16.25
C ALA A 122 -3.32 0.54 -16.17
N HIS A 123 -2.20 -0.16 -15.95
CA HIS A 123 -2.19 -1.62 -15.83
C HIS A 123 -2.76 -2.12 -14.49
N ALA A 124 -2.88 -1.27 -13.46
CA ALA A 124 -3.48 -1.61 -12.18
C ALA A 124 -4.96 -1.99 -12.28
N ALA A 125 -5.70 -1.37 -13.22
CA ALA A 125 -7.11 -1.65 -13.46
C ALA A 125 -7.37 -3.11 -13.90
N SER A 126 -6.37 -3.77 -14.49
CA SER A 126 -6.45 -5.18 -14.90
C SER A 126 -6.18 -6.17 -13.76
N ARG A 127 -5.73 -5.70 -12.59
CA ARG A 127 -5.36 -6.55 -11.47
C ARG A 127 -6.62 -7.06 -10.75
N PRO A 128 -6.71 -8.35 -10.39
CA PRO A 128 -7.88 -8.90 -9.70
C PRO A 128 -8.08 -8.25 -8.32
N MET A 129 -9.28 -7.72 -8.11
CA MET A 129 -9.70 -7.04 -6.88
C MET A 129 -11.08 -7.50 -6.39
N ALA A 130 -11.89 -8.11 -7.26
CA ALA A 130 -13.24 -8.56 -6.94
C ALA A 130 -13.34 -9.40 -5.64
N PRO A 131 -12.45 -10.37 -5.34
CA PRO A 131 -12.56 -11.14 -4.11
C PRO A 131 -12.46 -10.29 -2.83
N VAL A 132 -11.49 -9.37 -2.77
CA VAL A 132 -11.31 -8.51 -1.57
C VAL A 132 -12.42 -7.48 -1.45
N LEU A 133 -12.88 -6.89 -2.57
CA LEU A 133 -13.99 -5.94 -2.55
C LEU A 133 -15.30 -6.63 -2.16
N GLY A 134 -15.54 -7.85 -2.66
CA GLY A 134 -16.69 -8.68 -2.30
C GLY A 134 -16.69 -9.03 -0.81
N ALA A 135 -15.55 -9.44 -0.26
CA ALA A 135 -15.43 -9.72 1.16
C ALA A 135 -15.70 -8.49 2.03
N LEU A 136 -15.17 -7.32 1.67
CA LEU A 136 -15.45 -6.09 2.41
C LEU A 136 -16.93 -5.71 2.36
N ARG A 137 -17.59 -5.87 1.20
CA ARG A 137 -19.05 -5.69 1.09
C ARG A 137 -19.81 -6.66 1.98
N ALA A 138 -19.42 -7.94 2.01
CA ALA A 138 -20.02 -8.94 2.90
C ALA A 138 -19.85 -8.56 4.38
N LEU A 139 -18.73 -7.93 4.74
CA LEU A 139 -18.48 -7.38 6.09
C LEU A 139 -19.17 -6.03 6.35
N GLY A 140 -20.04 -5.56 5.45
CA GLY A 140 -20.86 -4.36 5.62
C GLY A 140 -20.18 -3.05 5.20
N VAL A 141 -19.06 -3.11 4.48
CA VAL A 141 -18.40 -1.92 3.95
C VAL A 141 -19.08 -1.47 2.65
N ALA A 142 -19.50 -0.20 2.59
CA ALA A 142 -20.06 0.38 1.38
C ALA A 142 -18.94 0.70 0.37
N ILE A 143 -19.00 0.10 -0.82
CA ILE A 143 -18.00 0.25 -1.88
C ILE A 143 -18.68 0.48 -3.22
N ASP A 144 -18.32 1.59 -3.87
CA ASP A 144 -18.70 1.91 -5.25
C ASP A 144 -17.49 1.72 -6.17
N ASP A 145 -17.55 0.73 -7.06
CA ASP A 145 -16.56 0.46 -8.10
C ASP A 145 -17.15 0.61 -9.51
N GLY A 146 -18.36 1.18 -9.64
CA GLY A 146 -19.10 1.26 -10.90
C GLY A 146 -19.37 -0.09 -11.55
N GLY A 147 -19.42 -1.19 -10.78
CA GLY A 147 -19.64 -2.55 -11.28
C GLY A 147 -18.40 -3.23 -11.87
N ARG A 148 -17.21 -2.62 -11.75
CA ARG A 148 -15.98 -3.13 -12.39
C ARG A 148 -15.32 -4.28 -11.63
N GLY A 149 -15.56 -4.40 -10.31
CA GLY A 149 -14.84 -5.36 -9.46
C GLY A 149 -13.35 -5.03 -9.31
N GLY A 150 -12.94 -3.77 -9.54
CA GLY A 150 -11.55 -3.33 -9.48
C GLY A 150 -11.38 -1.82 -9.54
N LEU A 151 -10.13 -1.37 -9.70
CA LEU A 151 -9.80 0.06 -9.72
C LEU A 151 -10.39 0.77 -10.97
N PRO A 152 -10.72 2.08 -10.86
CA PRO A 152 -10.85 2.83 -9.61
C PRO A 152 -12.15 2.51 -8.85
N PHE A 153 -12.14 2.65 -7.53
CA PHE A 153 -13.31 2.46 -6.66
C PHE A 153 -13.25 3.42 -5.46
N THR A 154 -14.38 3.60 -4.77
CA THR A 154 -14.49 4.41 -3.56
C THR A 154 -15.03 3.55 -2.42
N VAL A 155 -14.37 3.62 -1.26
CA VAL A 155 -14.83 3.04 0.00
C VAL A 155 -15.50 4.15 0.81
N ALA A 156 -16.77 3.98 1.16
CA ALA A 156 -17.48 4.90 2.06
C ALA A 156 -17.42 4.37 3.49
N GLY A 157 -16.34 4.73 4.19
CA GLY A 157 -16.11 4.31 5.57
C GLY A 157 -17.03 5.02 6.57
N SER A 158 -17.51 4.27 7.58
CA SER A 158 -18.41 4.78 8.62
C SER A 158 -17.71 5.01 9.98
N GLY A 159 -16.40 4.78 10.06
CA GLY A 159 -15.63 4.76 11.30
C GLY A 159 -15.60 3.40 12.00
N GLN A 160 -16.31 2.41 11.46
CA GLN A 160 -16.36 1.04 11.99
C GLN A 160 -16.70 0.06 10.86
N VAL A 161 -16.31 -1.19 11.04
CA VAL A 161 -16.70 -2.31 10.17
C VAL A 161 -17.48 -3.30 11.01
N ARG A 162 -18.64 -3.77 10.51
CA ARG A 162 -19.52 -4.70 11.23
C ARG A 162 -18.80 -5.99 11.64
N GLY A 163 -17.85 -6.44 10.82
CA GLY A 163 -17.17 -7.71 11.01
C GLY A 163 -18.11 -8.90 10.74
N GLY A 164 -17.78 -10.05 11.32
CA GLY A 164 -18.52 -11.30 11.16
C GLY A 164 -17.81 -12.29 10.25
N GLU A 165 -18.57 -13.29 9.77
CA GLU A 165 -18.07 -14.34 8.91
C GLU A 165 -18.00 -13.89 7.45
N VAL A 166 -16.93 -14.28 6.76
CA VAL A 166 -16.74 -14.08 5.34
C VAL A 166 -16.02 -15.28 4.75
N THR A 167 -16.43 -15.70 3.55
CA THR A 167 -15.75 -16.72 2.77
C THR A 167 -15.04 -16.05 1.59
N LEU A 168 -13.79 -16.43 1.37
CA LEU A 168 -12.90 -15.90 0.33
C LEU A 168 -12.48 -17.00 -0.65
#